data_AF-A0A9E5EE49-F1
#
_entry.id   AF-A0A9E5EE49-F1
#
_cell.length_a   1.000
_cell.length_b   1.000
_cell.length_c   1.000
_cell.angle_alpha   90.00
_cell.angle_beta   90.00
_cell.angle_gamma   90.00
#
_symmetry.space_group_name_H-M   'P 1'
#
loop_
_entity.id
_entity.type
_entity.pdbx_description
1 polymer ?
#
loop_
_entity_poly.entity_id
_entity_poly.type
_entity_poly.pdbx_seq_one_letter_code
_entity_poly.pdbx_strand_id
1 'polypeptide(L)'
;FAEDANYTKIVSRKMIQMTQRINVEWKSHVAETGVTCYTCHRGNNIPQNVWSIDSTKQQGSGFLTGKNGQNTPSPSVGLSDLPYDPFTPYLLKAENIRMNGPTALPTGNKNSIQDTEKVFGLMVHMSTSLGVNCAYCHNTRSMPEWSQSPPQRMTAWYGIRMARDINNNYMVPITNVFPAHRLGPEGDVLKNNCTTCHQGAYKPLYGVSMLKDYPFLTGTPAPRVAPKPGEKSNTVAMK
;
A
#
# COMPACT_ATOMS: atom_id res chain seq x y z
N PHE A 1 33.43 -8.02 -3.97
CA PHE A 1 32.03 -8.39 -4.31
C PHE A 1 31.28 -9.09 -3.18
N ALA A 2 31.88 -10.03 -2.44
CA ALA A 2 31.18 -10.80 -1.40
C ALA A 2 30.84 -10.00 -0.12
N GLU A 3 31.59 -8.95 0.20
CA GLU A 3 31.41 -8.10 1.38
C GLU A 3 30.06 -7.37 1.43
N ASP A 4 29.44 -7.30 2.62
CA ASP A 4 28.12 -6.70 2.87
C ASP A 4 28.20 -5.33 3.60
N ALA A 5 29.34 -4.63 3.53
CA ALA A 5 29.56 -3.35 4.21
C ALA A 5 28.67 -2.19 3.69
N ASN A 6 28.24 -2.24 2.43
CA ASN A 6 27.38 -1.21 1.85
C ASN A 6 25.90 -1.52 2.10
N TYR A 7 25.20 -0.63 2.79
CA TYR A 7 23.78 -0.78 3.13
C TYR A 7 22.90 -1.10 1.91
N THR A 8 23.22 -0.53 0.74
CA THR A 8 22.46 -0.75 -0.49
C THR A 8 22.45 -2.22 -0.93
N LYS A 9 23.50 -2.98 -0.59
CA LYS A 9 23.58 -4.41 -0.88
C LYS A 9 22.66 -5.22 0.02
N ILE A 10 22.61 -4.88 1.30
CA ILE A 10 21.68 -5.47 2.28
C ILE A 10 20.23 -5.20 1.85
N VAL A 11 19.92 -3.95 1.47
CA VAL A 11 18.61 -3.56 0.94
C VAL A 11 18.29 -4.33 -0.34
N SER A 12 19.22 -4.39 -1.30
CA SER A 12 19.03 -5.11 -2.57
C SER A 12 18.70 -6.59 -2.37
N ARG A 13 19.39 -7.26 -1.42
CA ARG A 13 19.10 -8.66 -1.07
C ARG A 13 17.67 -8.83 -0.56
N LYS A 14 17.19 -7.89 0.26
CA LYS A 14 15.81 -7.89 0.75
C LYS A 14 14.78 -7.58 -0.33
N MET A 15 15.10 -6.69 -1.28
CA MET A 15 14.21 -6.40 -2.42
C MET A 15 14.08 -7.59 -3.39
N ILE A 16 15.14 -8.39 -3.57
CA ILE A 16 15.06 -9.64 -4.34
C ILE A 16 14.09 -10.62 -3.66
N GLN A 17 14.22 -10.82 -2.35
CA GLN A 17 13.32 -11.68 -1.58
C GLN A 17 11.86 -11.18 -1.63
N MET A 18 11.66 -9.86 -1.56
CA MET A 18 10.35 -9.22 -1.69
C MET A 18 9.73 -9.51 -3.06
N THR A 19 10.51 -9.33 -4.13
CA THR A 19 10.09 -9.54 -5.52
C THR A 19 9.70 -11.00 -5.76
N GLN A 20 10.52 -11.95 -5.30
CA GLN A 20 10.22 -13.38 -5.37
C GLN A 20 8.91 -13.72 -4.68
N ARG A 21 8.69 -13.19 -3.47
CA ARG A 21 7.44 -13.41 -2.74
C ARG A 21 6.23 -12.83 -3.46
N ILE A 22 6.32 -11.61 -4.00
CA ILE A 22 5.21 -11.01 -4.77
C ILE A 22 4.83 -11.93 -5.94
N ASN A 23 5.82 -12.41 -6.69
CA ASN A 23 5.59 -13.22 -7.88
C ASN A 23 5.07 -14.64 -7.58
N VAL A 24 5.37 -15.18 -6.40
CA VAL A 24 4.99 -16.55 -6.02
C VAL A 24 3.73 -16.58 -5.16
N GLU A 25 3.65 -15.77 -4.11
CA GLU A 25 2.56 -15.83 -3.11
C GLU A 25 1.39 -14.88 -3.43
N TRP A 26 1.61 -13.81 -4.21
CA TRP A 26 0.59 -12.79 -4.49
C TRP A 26 0.00 -12.87 -5.90
N LYS A 27 -0.04 -14.07 -6.49
CA LYS A 27 -0.66 -14.31 -7.80
C LYS A 27 -2.14 -13.91 -7.87
N SER A 28 -2.87 -13.92 -6.75
CA SER A 28 -4.23 -13.39 -6.65
C SER A 28 -4.34 -11.89 -6.96
N HIS A 29 -3.21 -11.17 -6.94
CA HIS A 29 -3.11 -9.77 -7.35
C HIS A 29 -2.31 -9.60 -8.65
N VAL A 30 -1.08 -10.12 -8.72
CA VAL A 30 -0.17 -9.86 -9.86
C VAL A 30 -0.31 -10.85 -11.02
N ALA A 31 -1.10 -11.90 -10.85
CA ALA A 31 -1.27 -13.00 -11.81
C ALA A 31 0.10 -13.52 -12.32
N GLU A 32 0.16 -13.93 -13.59
CA GLU A 32 1.42 -14.34 -14.24
C GLU A 32 2.22 -13.16 -14.82
N THR A 33 1.69 -11.93 -14.72
CA THR A 33 2.43 -10.73 -15.13
C THR A 33 3.60 -10.48 -14.20
N GLY A 34 3.37 -10.59 -12.89
CA GLY A 34 4.36 -10.38 -11.85
C GLY A 34 4.94 -8.97 -11.82
N VAL A 35 6.03 -8.82 -11.09
CA VAL A 35 6.77 -7.57 -10.90
C VAL A 35 8.28 -7.82 -11.00
N THR A 36 9.01 -6.77 -11.35
CA THR A 36 10.47 -6.73 -11.34
C THR A 36 10.95 -5.48 -10.59
N CYS A 37 12.25 -5.31 -10.44
CA CYS A 37 12.84 -4.08 -9.90
C CYS A 37 12.33 -2.84 -10.65
N TYR A 38 12.21 -2.94 -11.98
CA TYR A 38 11.82 -1.83 -12.84
C TYR A 38 10.37 -1.39 -12.61
N THR A 39 9.48 -2.29 -12.16
CA THR A 39 8.08 -1.97 -11.85
C THR A 39 7.97 -0.77 -10.93
N CYS A 40 8.80 -0.71 -9.88
CA CYS A 40 8.84 0.39 -8.90
C CYS A 40 9.91 1.44 -9.24
N HIS A 41 11.14 1.00 -9.51
CA HIS A 41 12.30 1.88 -9.56
C HIS A 41 12.39 2.71 -10.85
N ARG A 42 11.91 2.18 -11.98
CA ARG A 42 11.97 2.86 -13.29
C ARG A 42 13.36 3.43 -13.62
N GLY A 43 14.42 2.70 -13.27
CA GLY A 43 15.82 3.11 -13.46
C GLY A 43 16.41 4.00 -12.36
N ASN A 44 15.63 4.40 -11.35
CA ASN A 44 16.11 5.21 -10.24
C ASN A 44 16.58 4.35 -9.06
N ASN A 45 17.58 4.82 -8.30
CA ASN A 45 17.99 4.17 -7.06
C ASN A 45 16.91 4.26 -5.95
N ILE A 46 16.04 5.27 -6.02
CA ILE A 46 14.87 5.43 -5.14
C ILE A 46 13.61 5.47 -6.00
N PRO A 47 12.59 4.62 -5.74
CA PRO A 47 11.31 4.71 -6.42
C PRO A 47 10.68 6.09 -6.18
N GLN A 48 10.13 6.71 -7.23
CA GLN A 48 9.64 8.09 -7.17
C GLN A 48 8.33 8.24 -6.37
N ASN A 49 7.51 7.19 -6.35
CA ASN A 49 6.19 7.22 -5.73
C ASN A 49 6.19 6.40 -4.44
N VAL A 50 6.77 6.97 -3.39
CA VAL A 50 6.88 6.36 -2.05
C VAL A 50 6.30 7.28 -0.99
N TRP A 51 6.12 6.78 0.23
CA TRP A 51 5.59 7.58 1.34
C TRP A 51 6.30 7.27 2.65
N SER A 52 6.26 8.23 3.57
CA SER A 52 6.64 8.10 4.98
C SER A 52 5.63 8.83 5.85
N ILE A 53 5.70 8.60 7.16
CA ILE A 53 4.91 9.36 8.12
C ILE A 53 5.50 10.78 8.18
N ASP A 54 4.62 11.76 8.21
CA ASP A 54 4.98 13.17 8.32
C ASP A 54 3.95 13.86 9.22
N SER A 55 4.25 13.93 10.51
CA SER A 55 3.35 14.55 11.49
C SER A 55 3.26 16.07 11.32
N THR A 56 4.25 16.69 10.66
CA THR A 56 4.30 18.15 10.46
C THR A 56 3.15 18.63 9.59
N LYS A 57 2.66 17.79 8.65
CA LYS A 57 1.49 18.12 7.83
C LYS A 57 0.21 18.30 8.63
N GLN A 58 0.12 17.70 9.82
CA GLN A 58 -1.06 17.75 10.72
C GLN A 58 -1.19 19.09 11.43
N GLN A 59 -0.14 19.90 11.42
CA GLN A 59 -0.10 21.18 12.10
C GLN A 59 -0.74 22.28 11.23
N GLY A 60 -1.64 23.05 11.83
CA GLY A 60 -2.13 24.30 11.26
C GLY A 60 -1.28 25.49 11.68
N SER A 61 -1.62 26.69 11.22
CA SER A 61 -0.91 27.93 11.54
C SER A 61 -1.28 28.46 12.94
N GLY A 62 -1.10 27.65 14.00
CA GLY A 62 -1.36 28.03 15.39
C GLY A 62 -1.97 26.94 16.27
N PHE A 63 -2.05 27.22 17.58
CA PHE A 63 -2.51 26.29 18.62
C PHE A 63 -4.00 25.90 18.51
N LEU A 64 -4.84 26.77 17.94
CA LEU A 64 -6.30 26.56 17.78
C LEU A 64 -6.71 26.13 16.36
N THR A 65 -5.77 26.06 15.42
CA THR A 65 -6.06 25.90 13.97
C THR A 65 -5.56 24.58 13.40
N GLY A 66 -5.40 23.55 14.25
CA GLY A 66 -4.95 22.23 13.82
C GLY A 66 -5.77 21.68 12.64
N LYS A 67 -5.07 21.23 11.60
CA LYS A 67 -5.70 20.69 10.37
C LYS A 67 -6.25 19.28 10.56
N ASN A 68 -5.92 18.63 11.67
CA ASN A 68 -6.36 17.28 12.03
C ASN A 68 -6.17 16.25 10.90
N GLY A 69 -5.08 16.35 10.14
CA GLY A 69 -4.84 15.37 9.07
C GLY A 69 -5.52 15.67 7.73
N GLN A 70 -6.25 16.77 7.56
CA GLN A 70 -7.08 17.04 6.37
C GLN A 70 -7.16 18.55 6.02
N ASN A 71 -8.13 18.97 5.20
CA ASN A 71 -8.43 20.37 4.84
C ASN A 71 -7.28 21.11 4.12
N THR A 72 -6.52 20.40 3.30
CA THR A 72 -5.48 20.97 2.43
C THR A 72 -5.35 20.10 1.18
N PRO A 73 -5.29 20.68 -0.03
CA PRO A 73 -5.12 19.91 -1.25
C PRO A 73 -3.91 18.99 -1.17
N SER A 74 -4.12 17.68 -1.27
CA SER A 74 -3.03 16.71 -1.21
C SER A 74 -3.03 15.75 -2.40
N PRO A 75 -1.88 15.58 -3.09
CA PRO A 75 -1.75 14.61 -4.18
C PRO A 75 -2.07 13.17 -3.78
N SER A 76 -1.83 12.79 -2.52
CA SER A 76 -2.13 11.43 -2.01
C SER A 76 -3.61 11.06 -2.13
N VAL A 77 -4.50 12.05 -2.09
CA VAL A 77 -5.95 11.90 -2.16
C VAL A 77 -6.55 12.73 -3.31
N GLY A 78 -5.83 12.80 -4.43
CA GLY A 78 -6.35 13.40 -5.67
C GLY A 78 -6.62 14.90 -5.59
N LEU A 79 -5.81 15.64 -4.82
CA LEU A 79 -5.94 17.09 -4.60
C LEU A 79 -7.25 17.53 -3.92
N SER A 80 -7.98 16.59 -3.31
CA SER A 80 -9.11 16.90 -2.42
C SER A 80 -8.64 17.40 -1.06
N ASP A 81 -9.61 17.80 -0.23
CA ASP A 81 -9.45 18.23 1.16
C ASP A 81 -9.60 17.08 2.18
N LEU A 82 -9.73 15.83 1.70
CA LEU A 82 -9.83 14.62 2.52
C LEU A 82 -8.56 14.38 3.37
N PRO A 83 -8.62 13.47 4.37
CA PRO A 83 -7.45 13.06 5.13
C PRO A 83 -6.28 12.64 4.24
N TYR A 84 -5.18 13.39 4.28
CA TYR A 84 -4.09 13.24 3.32
C TYR A 84 -3.14 12.08 3.63
N ASP A 85 -3.29 11.39 4.77
CA ASP A 85 -2.60 10.13 5.06
C ASP A 85 -3.57 8.94 5.10
N PRO A 86 -3.94 8.39 3.92
CA PRO A 86 -4.68 7.14 3.86
C PRO A 86 -3.76 5.91 3.99
N PHE A 87 -2.44 6.09 4.14
CA PHE A 87 -1.48 4.99 4.04
C PHE A 87 -1.19 4.37 5.40
N THR A 88 -0.96 5.17 6.43
CA THR A 88 -0.71 4.67 7.79
C THR A 88 -1.83 3.76 8.30
N PRO A 89 -3.12 4.15 8.27
CA PRO A 89 -4.20 3.31 8.79
C PRO A 89 -4.47 2.05 7.94
N TYR A 90 -4.26 2.13 6.62
CA TYR A 90 -4.78 1.10 5.70
C TYR A 90 -3.75 0.34 4.88
N LEU A 91 -2.54 0.86 4.67
CA LEU A 91 -1.45 0.19 3.93
C LEU A 91 -0.25 -0.18 4.82
N LEU A 92 -0.16 0.41 6.02
CA LEU A 92 0.77 -0.02 7.07
C LEU A 92 0.00 -0.81 8.14
N LYS A 93 -1.02 -0.19 8.76
CA LYS A 93 -1.94 -0.88 9.66
C LYS A 93 -3.04 -1.62 8.89
N ALA A 94 -3.89 -2.31 9.63
CA ALA A 94 -5.02 -3.06 9.12
C ALA A 94 -6.35 -2.53 9.68
N GLU A 95 -6.54 -1.21 9.72
CA GLU A 95 -7.78 -0.62 10.19
C GLU A 95 -8.97 -1.00 9.27
N ASN A 96 -10.17 -0.94 9.83
CA ASN A 96 -11.38 -1.34 9.14
C ASN A 96 -11.71 -0.37 8.00
N ILE A 97 -11.98 -0.91 6.81
CA ILE A 97 -12.37 -0.13 5.61
C ILE A 97 -13.89 -0.16 5.38
N ARG A 98 -14.63 -1.07 6.05
CA ARG A 98 -16.08 -1.23 5.85
C ARG A 98 -16.85 -0.26 6.73
N MET A 99 -17.47 0.74 6.13
CA MET A 99 -18.19 1.81 6.85
C MET A 99 -19.70 1.59 6.92
N ASN A 100 -20.29 0.97 5.88
CA ASN A 100 -21.73 0.72 5.80
C ASN A 100 -22.20 -0.33 6.82
N GLY A 101 -23.40 -0.11 7.37
CA GLY A 101 -24.11 -1.11 8.16
C GLY A 101 -24.73 -2.21 7.25
N PRO A 102 -24.92 -3.44 7.76
CA PRO A 102 -25.50 -4.53 6.98
C PRO A 102 -27.03 -4.51 6.90
N THR A 103 -27.69 -3.60 7.63
CA THR A 103 -29.14 -3.51 7.80
C THR A 103 -29.64 -2.13 7.36
N ALA A 104 -30.92 -2.04 7.00
CA ALA A 104 -31.54 -0.78 6.59
C ALA A 104 -31.77 0.18 7.79
N LEU A 105 -32.13 -0.37 8.95
CA LEU A 105 -32.33 0.40 10.18
C LEU A 105 -31.04 0.48 11.01
N PRO A 106 -30.84 1.52 11.84
CA PRO A 106 -29.66 1.63 12.68
C PRO A 106 -29.60 0.51 13.74
N THR A 107 -28.82 -0.55 13.46
CA THR A 107 -28.61 -1.67 14.40
C THR A 107 -27.19 -1.67 14.97
N GLY A 108 -26.74 -0.53 15.49
CA GLY A 108 -25.48 -0.44 16.23
C GLY A 108 -24.21 -0.25 15.38
N ASN A 109 -24.32 0.20 14.12
CA ASN A 109 -23.15 0.70 13.39
C ASN A 109 -22.62 1.97 14.09
N LYS A 110 -21.34 1.97 14.51
CA LYS A 110 -20.69 3.07 15.24
C LYS A 110 -19.67 3.83 14.42
N ASN A 111 -19.50 3.50 13.13
CA ASN A 111 -18.57 4.23 12.26
C ASN A 111 -19.03 5.69 12.13
N SER A 112 -18.10 6.63 12.28
CA SER A 112 -18.37 8.05 12.11
C SER A 112 -18.28 8.51 10.65
N ILE A 113 -18.75 9.73 10.38
CA ILE A 113 -18.52 10.37 9.06
C ILE A 113 -17.03 10.59 8.85
N GLN A 114 -16.29 10.99 9.90
CA GLN A 114 -14.84 11.16 9.84
C GLN A 114 -14.11 9.86 9.47
N ASP A 115 -14.57 8.70 9.98
CA ASP A 115 -14.01 7.40 9.57
C ASP A 115 -14.33 7.08 8.10
N THR A 116 -15.49 7.53 7.63
CA THR A 116 -15.89 7.41 6.22
C THR A 116 -15.03 8.28 5.31
N GLU A 117 -14.71 9.52 5.71
CA GLU A 117 -13.81 10.40 4.96
C GLU A 117 -12.40 9.82 4.83
N LYS A 118 -11.86 9.20 5.88
CA LYS A 118 -10.55 8.51 5.82
C LYS A 118 -10.56 7.38 4.78
N VAL A 119 -11.60 6.55 4.79
CA VAL A 119 -11.74 5.48 3.79
C VAL A 119 -11.95 6.06 2.40
N PHE A 120 -12.72 7.13 2.27
CA PHE A 120 -12.94 7.76 0.98
C PHE A 120 -11.63 8.33 0.41
N GLY A 121 -10.77 8.92 1.24
CA GLY A 121 -9.40 9.32 0.86
C GLY A 121 -8.58 8.16 0.31
N LEU A 122 -8.63 6.98 0.95
CA LEU A 122 -8.01 5.76 0.42
C LEU A 122 -8.58 5.35 -0.94
N MET A 123 -9.90 5.40 -1.12
CA MET A 123 -10.53 5.02 -2.39
C MET A 123 -10.18 6.00 -3.53
N VAL A 124 -10.06 7.29 -3.21
CA VAL A 124 -9.57 8.30 -4.16
C VAL A 124 -8.11 8.02 -4.52
N HIS A 125 -7.24 7.72 -3.53
CA HIS A 125 -5.86 7.32 -3.79
C HIS A 125 -5.78 6.13 -4.75
N MET A 126 -6.57 5.07 -4.50
CA MET A 126 -6.58 3.88 -5.35
C MET A 126 -7.03 4.23 -6.78
N SER A 127 -8.06 5.07 -6.93
CA SER A 127 -8.57 5.49 -8.24
C SER A 127 -7.51 6.25 -9.04
N THR A 128 -6.85 7.24 -8.43
CA THR A 128 -5.80 8.03 -9.09
C THR A 128 -4.54 7.21 -9.37
N SER A 129 -4.17 6.30 -8.47
CA SER A 129 -3.02 5.41 -8.63
C SER A 129 -3.14 4.50 -9.84
N LEU A 130 -4.36 4.09 -10.19
CA LEU A 130 -4.67 3.19 -11.30
C LEU A 130 -5.15 3.93 -12.56
N GLY A 131 -5.40 5.24 -12.49
CA GLY A 131 -5.95 6.01 -13.61
C GLY A 131 -7.38 5.59 -13.99
N VAL A 132 -8.20 5.25 -13.00
CA VAL A 132 -9.59 4.78 -13.16
C VAL A 132 -10.55 5.57 -12.28
N ASN A 133 -11.84 5.27 -12.39
CA ASN A 133 -12.87 5.81 -11.50
C ASN A 133 -13.43 4.74 -10.55
N CYS A 134 -14.37 5.14 -9.68
CA CYS A 134 -15.01 4.25 -8.71
C CYS A 134 -15.73 3.07 -9.37
N ALA A 135 -16.30 3.28 -10.56
CA ALA A 135 -17.06 2.27 -11.29
C ALA A 135 -16.21 1.10 -11.79
N TYR A 136 -14.89 1.26 -11.81
CA TYR A 136 -13.95 0.17 -12.10
C TYR A 136 -14.02 -0.95 -11.05
N CYS A 137 -14.38 -0.63 -9.80
CA CYS A 137 -14.47 -1.59 -8.70
C CYS A 137 -15.84 -1.65 -8.01
N HIS A 138 -16.76 -0.72 -8.28
CA HIS A 138 -18.03 -0.65 -7.55
C HIS A 138 -19.21 -0.32 -8.47
N ASN A 139 -20.41 -0.77 -8.08
CA ASN A 139 -21.64 -0.07 -8.42
C ASN A 139 -21.92 0.97 -7.33
N THR A 140 -21.83 2.26 -7.65
CA THR A 140 -21.86 3.33 -6.64
C THR A 140 -23.21 3.48 -5.94
N ARG A 141 -24.30 2.92 -6.48
CA ARG A 141 -25.60 2.85 -5.78
C ARG A 141 -25.53 2.01 -4.49
N SER A 142 -24.57 1.07 -4.42
CA SER A 142 -24.31 0.24 -3.25
C SER A 142 -22.84 -0.22 -3.23
N MET A 143 -21.97 0.65 -2.72
CA MET A 143 -20.54 0.38 -2.56
C MET A 143 -20.20 -0.90 -1.78
N PRO A 144 -20.89 -1.28 -0.67
CA PRO A 144 -20.50 -2.47 0.08
C PRO A 144 -20.83 -3.77 -0.64
N GLU A 145 -21.80 -3.78 -1.56
CA GLU A 145 -22.38 -4.99 -2.15
C GLU A 145 -21.41 -5.70 -3.12
N TRP A 146 -20.93 -6.88 -2.72
CA TRP A 146 -19.96 -7.65 -3.50
C TRP A 146 -20.58 -8.28 -4.74
N SER A 147 -21.84 -8.73 -4.66
CA SER A 147 -22.53 -9.35 -5.80
C SER A 147 -22.76 -8.39 -6.97
N GLN A 148 -22.72 -7.08 -6.70
CA GLN A 148 -22.89 -6.01 -7.70
C GLN A 148 -21.56 -5.32 -8.05
N SER A 149 -20.43 -5.83 -7.55
CA SER A 149 -19.11 -5.27 -7.81
C SER A 149 -18.42 -5.97 -8.99
N PRO A 150 -17.70 -5.24 -9.85
CA PRO A 150 -16.79 -5.83 -10.83
C PRO A 150 -15.71 -6.72 -10.18
N PRO A 151 -15.18 -7.72 -10.90
CA PRO A 151 -14.16 -8.64 -10.37
C PRO A 151 -12.87 -7.94 -9.91
N GLN A 152 -12.57 -6.77 -10.47
CA GLN A 152 -11.43 -5.92 -10.10
C GLN A 152 -11.43 -5.57 -8.61
N ARG A 153 -12.61 -5.47 -7.97
CA ARG A 153 -12.71 -5.23 -6.52
C ARG A 153 -12.04 -6.34 -5.71
N MET A 154 -12.12 -7.59 -6.17
CA MET A 154 -11.46 -8.72 -5.52
C MET A 154 -9.93 -8.63 -5.67
N THR A 155 -9.44 -8.31 -6.87
CA THR A 155 -8.00 -8.09 -7.12
C THR A 155 -7.45 -6.93 -6.27
N ALA A 156 -8.21 -5.84 -6.15
CA ALA A 156 -7.88 -4.71 -5.30
C ALA A 156 -7.89 -5.07 -3.81
N TRP A 157 -8.82 -5.93 -3.38
CA TRP A 157 -8.86 -6.45 -2.02
C TRP A 157 -7.55 -7.17 -1.66
N TYR A 158 -7.05 -8.06 -2.52
CA TYR A 158 -5.76 -8.72 -2.33
C TYR A 158 -4.59 -7.72 -2.41
N GLY A 159 -4.66 -6.74 -3.32
CA GLY A 159 -3.65 -5.69 -3.47
C GLY A 159 -3.40 -4.89 -2.19
N ILE A 160 -4.45 -4.57 -1.42
CA ILE A 160 -4.32 -3.90 -0.12
C ILE A 160 -3.52 -4.78 0.87
N ARG A 161 -3.76 -6.10 0.89
CA ARG A 161 -3.03 -7.00 1.79
C ARG A 161 -1.58 -7.18 1.34
N MET A 162 -1.34 -7.26 0.04
CA MET A 162 0.01 -7.31 -0.53
C MET A 162 0.81 -6.05 -0.15
N ALA A 163 0.22 -4.86 -0.26
CA ALA A 163 0.88 -3.62 0.14
C ALA A 163 1.25 -3.63 1.64
N ARG A 164 0.35 -4.10 2.50
CA ARG A 164 0.65 -4.28 3.95
C ARG A 164 1.78 -5.27 4.19
N ASP A 165 1.77 -6.40 3.48
CA ASP A 165 2.81 -7.42 3.60
C ASP A 165 4.18 -6.86 3.20
N ILE A 166 4.26 -6.15 2.07
CA ILE A 166 5.48 -5.50 1.61
C ILE A 166 5.98 -4.47 2.64
N ASN A 167 5.11 -3.58 3.10
CA ASN A 167 5.50 -2.56 4.07
C ASN A 167 5.99 -3.16 5.39
N ASN A 168 5.24 -4.09 5.98
CA ASN A 168 5.53 -4.60 7.33
C ASN A 168 6.61 -5.67 7.36
N ASN A 169 6.72 -6.52 6.32
CA ASN A 169 7.64 -7.66 6.34
C ASN A 169 8.93 -7.40 5.55
N TYR A 170 8.98 -6.35 4.73
CA TYR A 170 10.17 -6.04 3.92
C TYR A 170 10.75 -4.66 4.14
N MET A 171 9.93 -3.62 4.29
CA MET A 171 10.44 -2.25 4.45
C MET A 171 10.71 -1.92 5.91
N VAL A 172 9.69 -1.97 6.77
CA VAL A 172 9.81 -1.60 8.19
C VAL A 172 10.96 -2.32 8.91
N PRO A 173 11.17 -3.65 8.76
CA PRO A 173 12.22 -4.36 9.48
C PRO A 173 13.65 -3.94 9.13
N ILE A 174 13.85 -3.29 7.97
CA ILE A 174 15.17 -2.85 7.51
C ILE A 174 15.38 -1.34 7.71
N THR A 175 14.51 -0.65 8.45
CA THR A 175 14.62 0.80 8.70
C THR A 175 16.02 1.20 9.18
N ASN A 176 16.59 0.46 10.14
CA ASN A 176 17.91 0.75 10.72
C ASN A 176 19.09 0.47 9.77
N VAL A 177 18.85 -0.13 8.60
CA VAL A 177 19.87 -0.31 7.56
C VAL A 177 20.04 0.98 6.76
N PHE A 178 19.01 1.81 6.67
CA PHE A 178 19.06 3.04 5.90
C PHE A 178 19.80 4.14 6.68
N PRO A 179 20.67 4.93 6.02
CA PRO A 179 21.23 6.12 6.64
C PRO A 179 20.14 7.17 6.85
N ALA A 180 20.34 8.06 7.83
CA ALA A 180 19.32 9.05 8.25
C ALA A 180 18.74 9.89 7.09
N HIS A 181 19.55 10.25 6.09
CA HIS A 181 19.11 11.02 4.91
C HIS A 181 18.21 10.23 3.94
N ARG A 182 17.89 8.96 4.23
CA ARG A 182 16.97 8.11 3.47
C ARG A 182 15.69 7.76 4.25
N LEU A 183 15.52 8.35 5.43
CA LEU A 183 14.33 8.19 6.26
C LEU A 183 13.40 9.39 6.10
N GLY A 184 12.12 9.18 6.42
CA GLY A 184 11.14 10.25 6.51
C GLY A 184 11.37 11.17 7.71
N PRO A 185 10.58 12.26 7.84
CA PRO A 185 10.69 13.20 8.95
C PRO A 185 10.58 12.55 10.34
N GLU A 186 9.78 11.48 10.47
CA GLU A 186 9.61 10.72 11.71
C GLU A 186 10.65 9.59 11.89
N GLY A 187 11.66 9.52 11.03
CA GLY A 187 12.68 8.46 11.07
C GLY A 187 12.21 7.10 10.54
N ASP A 188 11.02 7.03 9.92
CA ASP A 188 10.53 5.81 9.30
C ASP A 188 11.05 5.65 7.87
N VAL A 189 11.26 4.40 7.45
CA VAL A 189 11.67 4.09 6.07
C VAL A 189 10.58 4.45 5.06
N LEU A 190 10.99 4.86 3.86
CA LEU A 190 10.08 5.04 2.73
C LEU A 190 9.39 3.70 2.38
N LYS A 191 8.07 3.76 2.19
CA LYS A 191 7.17 2.61 2.05
C LYS A 191 6.45 2.62 0.71
N ASN A 192 5.88 1.47 0.33
CA ASN A 192 5.12 1.32 -0.90
C ASN A 192 3.64 1.70 -0.73
N ASN A 193 3.05 2.16 -1.83
CA ASN A 193 1.62 2.38 -2.02
C ASN A 193 1.21 1.87 -3.42
N CYS A 194 -0.03 2.13 -3.82
CA CYS A 194 -0.54 1.70 -5.12
C CYS A 194 0.23 2.37 -6.28
N THR A 195 0.47 3.68 -6.19
CA THR A 195 1.21 4.46 -7.20
C THR A 195 2.66 3.99 -7.36
N THR A 196 3.32 3.42 -6.33
CA THR A 196 4.70 2.91 -6.43
C THR A 196 4.89 2.01 -7.65
N CYS A 197 3.93 1.13 -7.91
CA CYS A 197 3.95 0.21 -9.06
C CYS A 197 3.09 0.72 -10.23
N HIS A 198 1.84 1.08 -9.95
CA HIS A 198 0.83 1.35 -10.98
C HIS A 198 1.07 2.65 -11.75
N GLN A 199 1.54 3.69 -11.06
CA GLN A 199 1.95 4.96 -11.66
C GLN A 199 0.91 5.54 -12.63
N GLY A 200 -0.38 5.51 -12.26
CA GLY A 200 -1.48 6.05 -13.04
C GLY A 200 -2.05 5.09 -14.10
N ALA A 201 -1.64 3.82 -14.10
CA ALA A 201 -2.13 2.81 -15.04
C ALA A 201 -2.80 1.63 -14.32
N TYR A 202 -3.90 1.12 -14.89
CA TYR A 202 -4.71 0.04 -14.33
C TYR A 202 -3.93 -1.27 -14.14
N LYS A 203 -2.85 -1.44 -14.91
CA LYS A 203 -1.77 -2.42 -14.70
C LYS A 203 -0.43 -1.70 -14.83
N PRO A 204 0.58 -2.00 -14.00
CA PRO A 204 1.92 -1.46 -14.18
C PRO A 204 2.43 -1.75 -15.60
N LEU A 205 2.96 -0.73 -16.27
CA LEU A 205 3.45 -0.84 -17.66
C LEU A 205 2.41 -1.46 -18.62
N TYR A 206 1.12 -1.16 -18.39
CA TYR A 206 -0.01 -1.72 -19.14
C TYR A 206 -0.08 -3.25 -19.16
N GLY A 207 0.55 -3.92 -18.20
CA GLY A 207 0.51 -5.38 -18.04
C GLY A 207 1.56 -6.15 -18.85
N VAL A 208 2.59 -5.46 -19.39
CA VAL A 208 3.75 -6.14 -20.00
C VAL A 208 4.46 -6.97 -18.92
N SER A 209 4.56 -8.29 -19.16
CA SER A 209 5.34 -9.19 -18.31
C SER A 209 6.80 -9.19 -18.76
N MET A 210 7.70 -8.79 -17.86
CA MET A 210 9.14 -8.94 -18.02
C MET A 210 9.66 -10.21 -17.31
N LEU A 211 8.78 -10.93 -16.59
CA LEU A 211 9.20 -11.96 -15.65
C LEU A 211 9.86 -13.17 -16.33
N LYS A 212 9.43 -13.49 -17.56
CA LYS A 212 10.00 -14.57 -18.38
C LYS A 212 11.51 -14.42 -18.61
N ASP A 213 12.01 -13.18 -18.64
CA ASP A 213 13.41 -12.87 -18.92
C ASP A 213 14.27 -12.92 -17.63
N TYR A 214 13.62 -13.02 -16.46
CA TYR A 214 14.25 -13.00 -15.14
C TYR A 214 13.73 -14.13 -14.23
N PRO A 215 13.97 -15.42 -14.57
CA PRO A 215 13.42 -16.57 -13.84
C PRO A 215 13.85 -16.64 -12.36
N PHE A 216 14.96 -16.00 -12.00
CA PHE A 216 15.41 -15.93 -10.60
C PHE A 216 14.47 -15.08 -9.72
N LEU A 217 13.59 -14.27 -10.31
CA LEU A 217 12.57 -13.49 -9.59
C LEU A 217 11.30 -14.28 -9.25
N THR A 218 11.26 -15.59 -9.52
CA THR A 218 10.16 -16.50 -9.13
C THR A 218 10.63 -17.66 -8.25
N GLY A 219 11.84 -17.55 -7.66
CA GLY A 219 12.40 -18.58 -6.79
C GLY A 219 11.67 -18.73 -5.45
N THR A 220 12.09 -19.70 -4.64
CA THR A 220 11.49 -20.00 -3.32
C THR A 220 11.53 -18.77 -2.41
N PRO A 221 10.37 -18.24 -1.97
CA PRO A 221 10.33 -17.09 -1.05
C PRO A 221 11.08 -17.40 0.25
N ALA A 222 11.78 -16.40 0.79
CA ALA A 222 12.40 -16.53 2.11
C ALA A 222 11.31 -16.76 3.20
N PRO A 223 11.59 -17.57 4.23
CA PRO A 223 10.65 -17.79 5.34
C PRO A 223 10.26 -16.46 6.00
N ARG A 224 8.99 -16.34 6.42
CA ARG A 224 8.54 -15.17 7.20
C ARG A 224 9.39 -15.05 8.46
N VAL A 225 9.81 -13.83 8.79
CA VAL A 225 10.27 -13.54 10.16
C VAL A 225 9.04 -13.71 11.06
N ALA A 226 9.14 -14.56 12.08
CA ALA A 226 8.02 -14.79 13.00
C ALA A 226 7.59 -13.46 13.64
N PRO A 227 6.29 -13.24 13.87
CA PRO A 227 5.82 -12.07 14.60
C PRO A 227 6.55 -11.99 15.95
N LYS A 228 6.86 -10.77 16.41
CA LYS A 228 7.36 -10.60 17.78
C LYS A 228 6.32 -11.17 18.76
N PRO A 229 6.74 -11.82 19.87
CA PRO A 229 5.80 -12.34 20.86
C PRO A 229 4.83 -11.24 21.31
N GLY A 230 3.53 -11.42 21.06
CA GLY A 230 2.47 -10.46 21.40
C GLY A 230 1.76 -9.80 20.21
N GLU A 231 2.30 -9.92 18.99
CA GLU A 231 1.62 -9.43 17.78
C GLU A 231 0.73 -10.55 17.21
N LYS A 232 -0.59 -10.36 17.24
CA LYS A 232 -1.54 -11.35 16.68
C LYS A 232 -1.19 -11.58 15.21
N SER A 233 -0.76 -12.79 14.88
CA SER A 233 -0.55 -13.21 13.50
C SER A 233 -1.87 -13.12 12.73
N ASN A 234 -2.04 -12.07 11.95
CA ASN A 234 -3.09 -12.00 10.93
C ASN A 234 -2.68 -12.83 9.68
N THR A 235 -2.07 -13.99 9.89
CA THR A 235 -2.02 -15.05 8.88
C THR A 235 -3.45 -15.50 8.65
N VAL A 236 -4.11 -14.87 7.68
CA VAL A 236 -5.25 -15.48 7.01
C VAL A 236 -4.69 -16.75 6.38
N ALA A 237 -5.01 -17.89 6.97
CA ALA A 237 -4.85 -19.17 6.30
C ALA A 237 -5.58 -19.05 4.97
N MET A 238 -4.85 -19.23 3.87
CA MET A 238 -5.47 -19.49 2.57
C MET A 238 -6.21 -20.83 2.73
N LYS A 239 -7.52 -20.76 2.89
CA LYS A 239 -8.45 -21.84 2.59
C LYS A 239 -9.39 -21.35 1.52
#